data_AF-A0A2V9KD10-F1
#
_entry.id   AF-A0A2V9KD10-F1
#
_cell.length_a   1.000
_cell.length_b   1.000
_cell.length_c   1.000
_cell.angle_alpha   90.00
_cell.angle_beta   90.00
_cell.angle_gamma   90.00
#
_symmetry.space_group_name_H-M   'P 1'
#
loop_
_entity.id
_entity.type
_entity.pdbx_description
1 polymer ?
#
loop_
_entity_poly.entity_id
_entity_poly.type
_entity_poly.pdbx_seq_one_letter_code
_entity_poly.pdbx_strand_id
1 'polypeptide(L)' 'MPQFTVYRNKNPRTRAEMPFLVDVQSDMLSELKTRVVIPLHIKKSIKPMTTLTPEFEVD' A
#
# COMPACT_ATOMS: atom_id res chain seq x y z
N MET A 1 -2.50 -4.27 -14.05
CA MET A 1 -1.55 -3.95 -12.97
C MET A 1 -1.31 -5.27 -12.28
N PRO A 2 -0.07 -5.78 -12.27
CA PRO A 2 0.17 -7.10 -11.68
C PRO A 2 -0.02 -7.06 -10.18
N GLN A 3 -0.56 -8.13 -9.62
CA GLN A 3 -0.67 -8.34 -8.18
C GLN A 3 0.72 -8.17 -7.51
N PHE A 4 0.73 -7.59 -6.32
CA PHE A 4 1.91 -7.25 -5.50
C PHE A 4 2.86 -6.19 -6.06
N THR A 5 2.45 -5.48 -7.12
CA THR A 5 3.21 -4.34 -7.64
C THR A 5 2.95 -3.08 -6.81
N VAL A 6 4.00 -2.29 -6.58
CA VAL A 6 3.93 -1.00 -5.86
C VAL A 6 3.72 0.15 -6.84
N TYR A 7 2.76 1.02 -6.55
CA TYR A 7 2.43 2.20 -7.33
C TYR A 7 2.54 3.48 -6.49
N ARG A 8 2.90 4.60 -7.13
CA ARG A 8 2.84 5.92 -6.48
C ARG A 8 1.40 6.35 -6.29
N ASN A 9 1.05 6.77 -5.07
CA ASN A 9 -0.24 7.40 -4.81
C ASN A 9 -0.30 8.75 -5.53
N LYS A 10 -1.30 8.94 -6.41
CA LYS A 10 -1.48 10.20 -7.15
C LYS A 10 -2.35 11.22 -6.42
N ASN A 11 -3.06 10.81 -5.36
CA ASN A 11 -3.97 11.69 -4.62
C ASN A 11 -3.17 12.74 -3.84
N PRO A 12 -3.24 14.04 -4.19
CA PRO A 12 -2.44 15.06 -3.53
C PRO A 12 -2.80 15.26 -2.05
N ARG A 13 -4.03 14.89 -1.65
CA ARG A 13 -4.50 15.04 -0.26
C ARG A 13 -3.88 14.03 0.69
N THR A 14 -3.53 12.84 0.21
CA THR A 14 -3.04 11.75 1.07
C THR A 14 -1.62 11.30 0.76
N ARG A 15 -1.07 11.65 -0.43
CA ARG A 15 0.27 11.23 -0.87
C ARG A 15 1.39 11.61 0.10
N ALA A 16 1.23 12.67 0.88
CA ALA A 16 2.24 13.06 1.88
C ALA A 16 2.39 12.01 3.00
N GLU A 17 1.29 11.37 3.42
CA GLU A 17 1.28 10.36 4.49
C GLU A 17 1.37 8.93 3.95
N MET A 18 0.76 8.68 2.78
CA MET A 18 0.73 7.39 2.09
C MET A 18 1.26 7.53 0.65
N PRO A 19 2.59 7.60 0.44
CA PRO A 19 3.17 7.87 -0.88
C PRO A 19 3.03 6.70 -1.87
N PHE A 20 2.80 5.48 -1.38
CA PHE A 20 2.73 4.28 -2.20
C PHE A 20 1.50 3.42 -1.89
N LEU A 21 1.06 2.67 -2.88
CA LEU A 21 -0.07 1.74 -2.83
C LEU A 21 0.42 0.38 -3.37
N VAL A 22 0.16 -0.70 -2.65
CA VAL A 22 0.44 -2.07 -3.11
C VAL A 22 -0.84 -2.64 -3.71
N ASP A 23 -0.79 -3.11 -4.95
CA ASP A 23 -1.89 -3.85 -5.55
C ASP A 23 -1.97 -5.24 -4.92
N VAL A 24 -3.12 -5.60 -4.34
CA VAL A 24 -3.36 -6.93 -3.77
C VAL A 24 -4.48 -7.66 -4.50
N GLN A 25 -5.05 -7.06 -5.53
CA GLN A 25 -6.10 -7.68 -6.32
C GLN A 25 -5.54 -8.88 -7.09
N SER A 26 -6.27 -9.99 -7.07
CA SER A 26 -5.94 -11.16 -7.89
C SER A 26 -5.89 -10.77 -9.37
N ASP A 27 -4.87 -11.25 -10.08
CA ASP A 27 -4.72 -11.05 -11.51
C ASP A 27 -5.89 -11.64 -12.33
N MET A 28 -6.65 -12.59 -11.75
CA MET A 28 -7.90 -13.10 -12.34
C MET A 28 -8.95 -12.00 -12.54
N LEU A 29 -8.89 -10.92 -11.73
CA LEU A 29 -9.77 -9.76 -11.83
C LEU A 29 -9.08 -8.58 -12.55
N SER A 30 -8.05 -8.86 -13.36
CA SER A 30 -7.26 -7.82 -14.04
C SER A 30 -8.08 -6.96 -15.02
N GLU A 31 -9.20 -7.46 -15.53
CA GLU A 31 -10.08 -6.71 -16.45
C GLU A 31 -10.85 -5.56 -15.77
N LEU A 32 -11.01 -5.60 -14.45
CA LEU A 32 -11.67 -4.53 -13.71
C LEU A 32 -10.88 -3.21 -13.80
N LYS A 33 -11.61 -2.10 -13.92
CA LYS A 33 -11.02 -0.75 -13.96
C LYS A 33 -10.52 -0.25 -12.60
N THR A 34 -10.96 -0.90 -11.52
CA THR A 34 -10.57 -0.60 -10.14
C THR A 34 -9.63 -1.67 -9.59
N ARG A 35 -8.87 -1.32 -8.55
CA ARG A 35 -7.96 -2.23 -7.84
C ARG A 35 -8.21 -2.18 -6.34
N VAL A 36 -8.14 -3.34 -5.70
CA VAL A 36 -8.00 -3.45 -4.24
C VAL A 36 -6.53 -3.21 -3.89
N VAL A 37 -6.27 -2.25 -3.00
CA VAL A 37 -4.91 -1.83 -2.65
C VAL A 37 -4.71 -1.71 -1.14
N ILE A 38 -3.46 -1.87 -0.70
CA ILE A 38 -3.04 -1.55 0.67
C ILE A 38 -2.16 -0.28 0.62
N PRO A 39 -2.50 0.79 1.36
CA PRO A 39 -1.69 2.01 1.42
C PRO A 39 -0.47 1.84 2.34
N LEU A 40 0.72 2.17 1.82
CA LEU A 40 1.96 2.19 2.59
C LEU A 40 2.12 3.55 3.26
N HIS A 41 2.01 3.57 4.58
CA HIS A 41 2.17 4.78 5.37
C HIS A 41 3.64 5.02 5.72
N ILE A 42 4.05 6.28 5.73
CA ILE A 42 5.34 6.65 6.32
C ILE A 42 5.24 6.41 7.83
N LYS A 43 6.25 5.75 8.42
CA LYS A 43 6.28 5.41 9.86
C LYS A 43 5.96 6.59 10.78
N LYS A 44 6.38 7.81 10.39
CA LYS A 44 6.14 9.05 11.15
C LYS A 44 4.68 9.53 11.11
N SER A 45 3.89 9.08 10.13
CA SER A 45 2.51 9.52 9.91
C SER A 45 1.48 8.67 10.65
N ILE A 46 1.88 7.55 11.25
CA ILE A 46 0.97 6.64 11.96
C ILE A 46 1.57 6.23 13.30
N LYS A 47 0.71 6.13 14.33
CA LYS A 47 1.10 5.51 15.59
C LYS A 47 0.98 3.98 15.43
N PRO A 48 2.08 3.22 15.50
CA PRO A 48 2.04 1.78 15.34
C PRO A 48 1.22 1.11 16.45
N MET A 49 0.56 0.00 16.10
CA MET A 49 -0.09 -0.87 17.07
C MET A 49 0.94 -1.89 17.56
N THR A 50 1.34 -1.78 18.82
CA THR A 50 2.49 -2.51 19.38
C THR A 50 2.48 -4.02 19.12
N THR A 51 1.30 -4.64 19.03
CA THR A 51 1.13 -6.09 18.79
C THR A 51 0.81 -6.48 17.35
N LEU A 52 0.39 -5.53 16.49
CA LEU A 52 -0.10 -5.80 15.13
C LEU A 52 0.78 -5.20 14.02
N THR A 53 1.79 -4.39 14.38
CA THR A 53 2.76 -3.85 13.43
C THR A 53 4.18 -4.23 13.87
N PRO A 54 4.57 -5.52 13.77
CA PRO A 54 5.93 -5.95 14.05
C PRO A 54 6.91 -5.35 13.04
N GLU A 55 8.14 -5.09 13.48
CA GLU A 55 9.24 -4.66 12.62
C GLU A 55 10.15 -5.85 12.32
N PHE A 56 10.62 -5.94 11.09
CA PHE A 56 11.48 -7.03 10.62
C PHE A 56 12.56 -6.48 9.69
N GLU A 57 13.74 -7.08 9.75
CA GLU A 57 14.80 -6.89 8.75
C GLU A 57 14.54 -7.83 7.57
N VAL A 58 14.83 -7.37 6.36
CA VAL A 58 14.67 -8.14 5.13
C VAL A 58 16.04 -8.28 4.48
N ASP A 59 16.43 -9.52 4.19
CA ASP A 59 17.68 -9.89 3.49
C ASP A 59 17.58 -9.72 1.96
#